data_AF-A0A5C5GF37-F1
#
_entry.id   AF-A0A5C5GF37-F1
#
_cell.length_a   1.000
_cell.length_b   1.000
_cell.length_c   1.000
_cell.angle_alpha   90.00
_cell.angle_beta   90.00
_cell.angle_gamma   90.00
#
_symmetry.space_group_name_H-M   'P 1'
#
loop_
_entity.id
_entity.type
_entity.pdbx_description
1 polymer ?
#
loop_
_entity_poly.entity_id
_entity_poly.type
_entity_poly.pdbx_seq_one_letter_code
_entity_poly.pdbx_strand_id
1 'polypeptide(L)'
;MSAPEEADIFTIPLLDGGHAIGQVSRVEPGNEVCLLLSLRRDDRVAGLAASEVIAEIPTDADPFMKGEWTVIGYDGLPDYVRTRSRLLSLPTPKQEPAVIEAFLNAVHGLYPWDGFPDASFFDKLLKDGVARPPGSRMKSQFSAG
;
A
#
# COMPACT_ATOMS: atom_id res chain seq x y z
N MET A 1 5.04 1.74 20.15
CA MET A 1 5.81 1.05 19.09
C MET A 1 6.86 1.99 18.54
N SER A 2 7.81 1.49 17.74
CA SER A 2 8.86 2.31 17.10
C SER A 2 8.32 2.98 15.83
N ALA A 3 8.95 4.09 15.45
CA ALA A 3 8.73 4.68 14.14
C ALA A 3 9.23 3.73 13.04
N PRO A 4 8.58 3.71 11.87
CA PRO A 4 9.04 2.92 10.74
C PRO A 4 10.36 3.49 10.21
N GLU A 5 11.21 2.60 9.71
CA GLU A 5 12.48 2.92 9.06
C GLU A 5 12.41 2.64 7.55
N GLU A 6 13.33 3.23 6.78
CA GLU A 6 13.45 2.92 5.36
C GLU A 6 13.77 1.43 5.18
N ALA A 7 13.09 0.79 4.22
CA ALA A 7 13.18 -0.62 3.90
C ALA A 7 12.45 -1.60 4.85
N ASP A 8 11.78 -1.10 5.90
CA ASP A 8 10.89 -1.90 6.75
C ASP A 8 9.79 -2.57 5.92
N ILE A 9 9.57 -3.85 6.19
CA ILE A 9 8.46 -4.65 5.67
C ILE A 9 7.40 -4.71 6.74
N PHE A 10 6.15 -4.46 6.37
CA PHE A 10 5.05 -4.36 7.31
C PHE A 10 3.75 -4.97 6.79
N THR A 11 2.86 -5.28 7.73
CA THR A 11 1.51 -5.77 7.47
C THR A 11 0.47 -4.67 7.63
N ILE A 12 -0.55 -4.69 6.78
CA ILE A 12 -1.77 -3.89 6.89
C ILE A 12 -2.95 -4.86 7.07
N PRO A 13 -3.80 -4.69 8.10
CA PRO A 13 -4.95 -5.56 8.31
C PRO A 13 -5.98 -5.43 7.18
N LEU A 14 -6.57 -6.57 6.80
CA LEU A 14 -7.66 -6.66 5.83
C LEU A 14 -8.98 -6.99 6.52
N LEU A 15 -10.09 -6.69 5.86
CA LEU A 15 -11.46 -6.90 6.38
C LEU A 15 -11.80 -8.37 6.64
N ASP A 16 -11.09 -9.30 6.01
CA ASP A 16 -11.24 -10.75 6.24
C ASP A 16 -10.37 -11.29 7.38
N GLY A 17 -9.68 -10.42 8.12
CA GLY A 17 -8.78 -10.77 9.22
C GLY A 17 -7.38 -11.23 8.77
N GLY A 18 -7.13 -11.31 7.47
CA GLY A 18 -5.78 -11.48 6.94
C GLY A 18 -5.00 -10.16 6.89
N HIS A 19 -3.84 -10.20 6.23
CA HIS A 19 -2.99 -9.02 6.07
C HIS A 19 -2.55 -8.87 4.60
N ALA A 20 -2.33 -7.63 4.19
CA ALA A 20 -1.56 -7.29 3.00
C ALA A 20 -0.15 -6.87 3.41
N ILE A 21 0.80 -6.98 2.49
CA ILE A 21 2.20 -6.59 2.72
C ILE A 21 2.58 -5.34 1.93
N GLY A 22 3.20 -4.41 2.67
CA GLY A 22 3.90 -3.26 2.11
C GLY A 22 5.35 -3.19 2.55
N GLN A 23 6.09 -2.27 1.94
CA GLN A 23 7.46 -1.95 2.31
C GLN A 23 7.66 -0.44 2.32
N VAL A 24 8.35 0.10 3.32
CA VAL A 24 8.62 1.54 3.43
C VAL A 24 9.74 1.90 2.46
N SER A 25 9.45 2.64 1.40
CA SER A 25 10.49 3.09 0.46
C SER A 25 11.26 4.30 0.96
N ARG A 26 10.66 5.11 1.83
CA ARG A 26 11.26 6.34 2.34
C ARG A 26 10.56 6.82 3.60
N VAL A 27 11.33 7.43 4.49
CA VAL A 27 10.84 8.21 5.63
C VAL A 27 11.19 9.68 5.38
N GLU A 28 10.19 10.56 5.39
CA GLU A 28 10.35 12.00 5.20
C GLU A 28 10.30 12.73 6.55
N PRO A 29 10.91 13.93 6.68
CA PRO A 29 10.75 14.75 7.87
C PRO A 29 9.28 15.08 8.14
N GLY A 30 8.88 15.09 9.41
CA GLY A 30 7.50 15.48 9.79
C GLY A 30 6.49 14.33 9.81
N ASN A 31 6.95 13.10 10.07
CA ASN A 31 6.12 11.91 10.29
C ASN A 31 5.42 11.38 9.02
N GLU A 32 5.92 11.73 7.84
CA GLU A 32 5.44 11.20 6.57
C GLU A 32 6.32 10.03 6.10
N VAL A 33 5.70 9.02 5.52
CA VAL A 33 6.36 7.83 4.95
C VAL A 33 5.83 7.54 3.56
N CYS A 34 6.71 7.08 2.69
CA CYS A 34 6.36 6.58 1.37
C CYS A 34 6.31 5.05 1.41
N LEU A 35 5.22 4.48 0.93
CA LEU A 35 4.98 3.04 0.96
C LEU A 35 5.02 2.47 -0.45
N LEU A 36 5.60 1.29 -0.59
CA LEU A 36 5.41 0.39 -1.71
C LEU A 36 4.34 -0.62 -1.30
N LEU A 37 3.27 -0.72 -2.09
CA LEU A 37 2.17 -1.64 -1.83
C LEU A 37 2.20 -2.79 -2.85
N SER A 38 1.80 -3.99 -2.43
CA SER A 38 1.83 -5.19 -3.26
C SER A 38 0.50 -5.98 -3.21
N LEU A 39 0.40 -7.02 -4.04
CA LEU A 39 -0.66 -8.03 -3.95
C LEU A 39 -0.37 -9.16 -2.95
N ARG A 40 0.76 -9.09 -2.23
CA ARG A 40 1.20 -10.17 -1.35
C ARG A 40 0.39 -10.17 -0.05
N ARG A 41 -0.01 -11.36 0.39
CA ARG A 41 -0.78 -11.62 1.62
C ARG A 41 -0.10 -12.61 2.58
N ASP A 42 1.10 -13.07 2.26
CA ASP A 42 1.87 -13.93 3.16
C ASP A 42 2.58 -13.11 4.24
N ASP A 43 3.07 -13.77 5.29
CA ASP A 43 3.81 -13.18 6.41
C ASP A 43 5.34 -13.24 6.20
N ARG A 44 5.79 -13.42 4.95
CA ARG A 44 7.21 -13.59 4.67
C ARG A 44 7.94 -12.26 4.72
N VAL A 45 9.05 -12.26 5.45
CA VAL A 45 10.02 -11.17 5.46
C VAL A 45 10.93 -11.32 4.24
N ALA A 46 10.46 -10.79 3.12
CA ALA A 46 11.22 -10.69 1.87
C ALA A 46 10.89 -9.36 1.18
N GLY A 47 11.89 -8.68 0.64
CA GLY A 47 11.72 -7.43 -0.09
C GLY A 47 10.76 -7.59 -1.27
N LEU A 48 10.10 -6.49 -1.65
CA LEU A 48 9.19 -6.50 -2.79
C LEU A 48 9.98 -6.41 -4.10
N ALA A 49 9.72 -7.33 -5.03
CA ALA A 49 10.22 -7.21 -6.39
C ALA A 49 9.50 -6.07 -7.12
N ALA A 50 10.16 -5.44 -8.09
CA ALA A 50 9.60 -4.30 -8.81
C ALA A 50 8.28 -4.60 -9.55
N SER A 51 8.09 -5.85 -9.97
CA SER A 51 6.87 -6.35 -10.61
C SER A 51 5.72 -6.63 -9.62
N GLU A 52 6.00 -6.72 -8.33
CA GLU A 52 4.99 -6.94 -7.29
C GLU A 52 4.40 -5.63 -6.78
N VAL A 53 5.09 -4.51 -6.97
CA VAL A 53 4.64 -3.19 -6.52
C VAL A 53 3.52 -2.67 -7.42
N ILE A 54 2.32 -2.54 -6.84
CA ILE A 54 1.12 -2.06 -7.53
C ILE A 54 0.86 -0.56 -7.33
N ALA A 55 1.39 0.01 -6.26
CA ALA A 55 1.22 1.43 -5.93
C ALA A 55 2.39 1.94 -5.07
N GLU A 56 2.65 3.23 -5.18
CA GLU A 56 3.58 3.96 -4.34
C GLU A 56 2.87 5.20 -3.77
N ILE A 57 2.69 5.25 -2.46
CA ILE A 57 1.77 6.19 -1.81
C ILE A 57 2.43 6.83 -0.57
N PRO A 58 2.50 8.17 -0.48
CA PRO A 58 2.86 8.85 0.76
C PRO A 58 1.69 8.88 1.75
N THR A 59 1.99 8.75 3.05
CA THR A 59 1.01 8.80 4.15
C THR A 59 1.67 9.22 5.46
N ASP A 60 0.87 9.52 6.48
CA ASP A 60 1.36 9.64 7.86
C ASP A 60 1.81 8.29 8.45
N ALA A 61 2.85 8.32 9.28
CA ALA A 61 3.39 7.15 9.98
C ALA A 61 2.60 6.76 11.25
N ASP A 62 1.52 7.48 11.56
CA ASP A 62 0.64 7.24 12.71
C ASP A 62 0.20 5.77 12.91
N PRO A 63 -0.17 5.01 11.86
CA PRO A 63 -0.59 3.61 12.02
C PRO A 63 0.51 2.71 12.59
N PHE A 64 1.79 2.97 12.25
CA PHE A 64 2.93 2.25 12.81
C PHE A 64 3.12 2.56 14.30
N MET A 65 3.00 3.84 14.66
CA MET A 65 3.16 4.30 16.05
C MET A 65 2.07 3.75 16.98
N LYS A 66 0.84 3.63 16.45
CA LYS A 66 -0.32 3.04 17.12
C LYS A 66 -0.34 1.51 17.08
N GLY A 67 0.43 0.90 16.19
CA GLY A 67 0.49 -0.55 15.99
C GLY A 67 -0.65 -1.15 15.19
N GLU A 68 -1.36 -0.30 14.46
CA GLU A 68 -2.35 -0.73 13.48
C GLU A 68 -1.64 -1.43 12.32
N TRP A 69 -0.48 -0.91 11.91
CA TRP A 69 0.42 -1.55 10.95
C TRP A 69 1.66 -2.08 11.66
N THR A 70 1.98 -3.35 11.45
CA THR A 70 3.04 -4.05 12.19
C THR A 70 4.25 -4.26 11.29
N VAL A 71 5.41 -3.73 11.69
CA VAL A 71 6.69 -4.06 11.05
C VAL A 71 7.05 -5.50 11.40
N ILE A 72 7.28 -6.33 10.39
CA ILE A 72 7.59 -7.76 10.52
C ILE A 72 9.05 -8.09 10.20
N GLY A 73 9.80 -7.14 9.64
CA GLY A 73 11.24 -7.25 9.37
C GLY A 73 11.71 -6.19 8.38
N TYR A 74 12.88 -6.40 7.79
CA TYR A 74 13.49 -5.48 6.83
C TYR A 74 14.18 -6.28 5.71
N ASP A 75 14.24 -5.71 4.50
CA ASP A 75 14.99 -6.26 3.37
C ASP A 75 15.29 -5.15 2.34
N GLY A 76 16.10 -5.42 1.32
CA GLY A 76 16.45 -4.46 0.28
C GLY A 76 15.23 -3.93 -0.49
N LEU A 77 15.26 -2.63 -0.81
CA LEU A 77 14.29 -1.99 -1.68
C LEU A 77 14.50 -2.39 -3.16
N PRO A 78 13.45 -2.47 -3.98
CA PRO A 78 13.60 -2.74 -5.40
C PRO A 78 14.46 -1.69 -6.12
N ASP A 79 15.24 -2.13 -7.11
CA ASP A 79 16.29 -1.34 -7.76
C ASP A 79 15.83 0.03 -8.27
N TYR A 80 14.62 0.11 -8.86
CA TYR A 80 14.11 1.36 -9.42
C TYR A 80 13.91 2.45 -8.34
N VAL A 81 13.59 2.06 -7.11
CA VAL A 81 13.45 2.97 -5.96
C VAL A 81 14.81 3.55 -5.61
N ARG A 82 15.87 2.73 -5.62
CA ARG A 82 17.24 3.16 -5.33
C ARG A 82 17.80 4.11 -6.39
N THR A 83 17.39 3.93 -7.65
CA THR A 83 17.83 4.79 -8.77
C THR A 83 17.02 6.06 -8.92
N ARG A 84 15.84 6.17 -8.27
CA ARG A 84 15.00 7.35 -8.34
C ARG A 84 15.64 8.47 -7.51
N SER A 85 15.86 9.63 -8.13
CA SER A 85 16.35 10.79 -7.38
C SER A 85 15.39 11.14 -6.25
N ARG A 86 15.91 11.32 -5.04
CA ARG A 86 15.12 11.77 -3.88
C ARG A 86 14.43 13.12 -4.12
N LEU A 87 14.96 13.92 -5.05
CA LEU A 87 14.44 15.24 -5.43
C LEU A 87 13.20 15.19 -6.34
N LEU A 88 12.84 14.03 -6.88
CA LEU A 88 11.62 13.87 -7.65
C LEU A 88 10.46 13.67 -6.69
N SER A 89 9.48 14.58 -6.75
CA SER A 89 8.20 14.41 -6.07
C SER A 89 7.55 13.10 -6.51
N LEU A 90 6.95 12.39 -5.56
CA LEU A 90 6.11 11.25 -5.92
C LEU A 90 4.93 11.76 -6.77
N PRO A 91 4.55 11.01 -7.82
CA PRO A 91 3.43 11.41 -8.67
C PRO A 91 2.09 11.35 -7.93
N THR A 92 2.01 10.55 -6.87
CA THR A 92 0.80 10.33 -6.08
C THR A 92 0.73 11.31 -4.90
N PRO A 93 -0.38 12.06 -4.73
CA PRO A 93 -0.57 12.90 -3.56
C PRO A 93 -0.69 12.06 -2.29
N LYS A 94 -0.30 12.63 -1.15
CA LYS A 94 -0.43 12.01 0.18
C LYS A 94 -1.87 11.54 0.41
N GLN A 95 -2.00 10.32 0.92
CA GLN A 95 -3.28 9.71 1.29
C GLN A 95 -3.37 9.50 2.79
N GLU A 96 -4.60 9.45 3.30
CA GLU A 96 -4.85 9.03 4.68
C GLU A 96 -4.68 7.51 4.82
N PRO A 97 -4.24 7.00 5.98
CA PRO A 97 -4.11 5.55 6.21
C PRO A 97 -5.35 4.73 5.88
N ALA A 98 -6.54 5.24 6.25
CA ALA A 98 -7.80 4.57 5.98
C ALA A 98 -8.09 4.41 4.47
N VAL A 99 -7.60 5.33 3.63
CA VAL A 99 -7.71 5.24 2.17
C VAL A 99 -6.81 4.12 1.64
N ILE A 100 -5.60 3.98 2.18
CA ILE A 100 -4.66 2.92 1.83
C ILE A 100 -5.21 1.55 2.22
N GLU A 101 -5.79 1.44 3.41
CA GLU A 101 -6.48 0.22 3.88
C GLU A 101 -7.66 -0.13 2.97
N ALA A 102 -8.51 0.84 2.63
CA ALA A 102 -9.63 0.62 1.71
C ALA A 102 -9.14 0.20 0.30
N PHE A 103 -8.06 0.80 -0.19
CA PHE A 103 -7.44 0.45 -1.46
C PHE A 103 -6.95 -1.01 -1.47
N LEU A 104 -6.20 -1.44 -0.45
CA LEU A 104 -5.72 -2.82 -0.36
C LEU A 104 -6.86 -3.83 -0.20
N ASN A 105 -7.90 -3.48 0.56
CA ASN A 105 -9.11 -4.29 0.60
C ASN A 105 -9.79 -4.38 -0.77
N ALA A 106 -9.83 -3.30 -1.55
CA ALA A 106 -10.40 -3.30 -2.90
C ALA A 106 -9.58 -4.10 -3.92
N VAL A 107 -8.26 -4.00 -3.82
CA VAL A 107 -7.28 -4.81 -4.55
C VAL A 107 -7.54 -6.31 -4.32
N HIS A 108 -7.89 -6.69 -3.08
CA HIS A 108 -8.21 -8.06 -2.70
C HIS A 108 -9.70 -8.44 -2.80
N GLY A 109 -10.55 -7.58 -3.37
CA GLY A 109 -11.98 -7.88 -3.55
C GLY A 109 -12.81 -7.94 -2.27
N LEU A 110 -12.28 -7.37 -1.17
CA LEU A 110 -12.92 -7.25 0.14
C LEU A 110 -13.66 -5.93 0.32
N TYR A 111 -13.33 -4.93 -0.50
CA TYR A 111 -14.00 -3.64 -0.56
C TYR A 111 -14.37 -3.31 -2.02
N PRO A 112 -15.48 -2.61 -2.29
CA PRO A 112 -15.82 -2.23 -3.65
C PRO A 112 -14.80 -1.29 -4.27
N TRP A 113 -14.34 -1.60 -5.47
CA TRP A 113 -13.37 -0.78 -6.21
C TRP A 113 -13.91 0.61 -6.53
N ASP A 114 -15.20 0.71 -6.84
CA ASP A 114 -15.96 1.95 -6.99
C ASP A 114 -16.60 2.41 -5.67
N GLY A 115 -15.97 2.09 -4.54
CA GLY A 115 -16.41 2.40 -3.17
C GLY A 115 -16.60 3.90 -2.92
N PHE A 116 -15.69 4.71 -3.45
CA PHE A 116 -15.64 6.17 -3.29
C PHE A 116 -16.61 6.90 -4.24
N PRO A 117 -16.93 8.19 -3.99
CA PRO A 117 -17.77 8.99 -4.88
C PRO A 117 -17.23 9.09 -6.31
N ASP A 118 -15.91 9.12 -6.48
CA ASP A 118 -15.25 8.97 -7.77
C ASP A 118 -14.92 7.49 -8.01
N ALA A 119 -15.62 6.86 -8.96
CA ALA A 119 -15.44 5.44 -9.28
C ALA A 119 -14.05 5.10 -9.85
N SER A 120 -13.30 6.09 -10.33
CA SER A 120 -11.93 5.94 -10.84
C SER A 120 -10.86 6.21 -9.78
N PHE A 121 -11.26 6.51 -8.54
CA PHE A 121 -10.35 6.95 -7.48
C PHE A 121 -9.19 5.96 -7.26
N PHE A 122 -9.47 4.67 -7.11
CA PHE A 122 -8.42 3.67 -6.93
C PHE A 122 -7.59 3.41 -8.19
N ASP A 123 -8.15 3.62 -9.39
CA ASP A 123 -7.35 3.51 -10.62
C ASP A 123 -6.25 4.58 -10.66
N LYS A 124 -6.46 5.74 -10.02
CA LYS A 124 -5.47 6.82 -9.91
C LYS A 124 -4.37 6.54 -8.87
N LEU A 125 -4.56 5.56 -7.98
CA LEU A 125 -3.55 5.16 -7.00
C LEU A 125 -2.62 4.07 -7.54
N LEU A 126 -3.02 3.38 -8.61
CA LEU A 126 -2.18 2.39 -9.25
C LEU A 126 -0.95 3.06 -9.87
N LYS A 127 0.19 2.38 -9.76
CA LYS A 127 1.42 2.74 -10.47
C LYS A 127 1.17 2.68 -11.98
N ASP A 128 1.78 3.61 -12.71
CA ASP A 128 1.66 3.67 -14.17
C ASP A 128 1.94 2.30 -14.84
N GLY A 129 1.05 1.91 -15.75
CA GLY A 129 1.13 0.64 -16.47
C GLY A 129 0.66 -0.59 -15.67
N VAL A 130 0.30 -0.44 -14.39
CA VAL A 130 -0.32 -1.52 -13.60
C VAL A 130 -1.82 -1.55 -13.89
N ALA A 131 -2.30 -2.68 -14.41
CA ALA A 131 -3.72 -2.92 -14.60
C ALA A 131 -4.42 -3.18 -13.27
N ARG A 132 -5.73 -2.95 -13.22
CA ARG A 132 -6.56 -3.32 -12.06
C ARG A 132 -6.37 -4.80 -11.72
N PRO A 133 -6.11 -5.15 -10.45
CA PRO A 133 -5.95 -6.54 -10.04
C PRO A 133 -7.18 -7.41 -10.37
N PRO A 134 -7.00 -8.67 -10.79
CA PRO A 134 -8.10 -9.53 -11.20
C PRO A 134 -9.06 -9.89 -10.06
N GLY A 135 -8.61 -9.79 -8.80
CA GLY A 135 -9.43 -10.03 -7.61
C GLY A 135 -10.36 -8.87 -7.24
N SER A 136 -10.19 -7.68 -7.83
CA SER A 136 -10.98 -6.50 -7.51
C SER A 136 -12.44 -6.64 -7.96
N ARG A 137 -13.36 -6.11 -7.15
CA ARG A 137 -14.81 -6.22 -7.36
C ARG A 137 -15.47 -4.86 -7.31
N MET A 138 -16.43 -4.59 -8.20
CA MET A 138 -17.31 -3.41 -8.16
C MET A 138 -18.45 -3.61 -7.16
N LYS A 139 -19.10 -2.53 -6.72
CA LYS A 139 -20.27 -2.53 -5.82
C LYS A 139 -21.34 -3.51 -6.25
N SER A 140 -21.65 -3.55 -7.56
CA SER A 140 -22.64 -4.47 -8.14
C SER A 140 -22.31 -5.96 -7.93
N GLN A 141 -21.05 -6.30 -7.67
CA GLN A 141 -20.60 -7.68 -7.47
C GLN A 141 -20.63 -8.09 -6.00
N PHE A 142 -20.90 -7.18 -5.05
CA PHE A 142 -21.02 -7.49 -3.62
C PHE A 142 -22.45 -7.92 -3.23
N SER A 143 -23.41 -7.93 -4.15
CA SER A 143 -24.81 -8.31 -3.89
C SER A 143 -25.18 -9.66 -4.52
N ALA A 144 -25.23 -10.69 -3.69
CA ALA A 144 -26.21 -11.80 -3.69
C ALA A 144 -25.98 -12.62 -2.40
N GLY A 145 -26.43 -12.10 -1.27
CA GLY A 145 -26.50 -12.78 0.02
C GLY A 145 -27.74 -12.32 0.75
#